data_AF-A0A167VYF2-F1
#
_entry.id   AF-A0A167VYF2-F1
#
_cell.length_a   1.000
_cell.length_b   1.000
_cell.length_c   1.000
_cell.angle_alpha   90.00
_cell.angle_beta   90.00
_cell.angle_gamma   90.00
#
_symmetry.space_group_name_H-M   'P 1'
#
loop_
_entity.id
_entity.type
_entity.pdbx_description
1 polymer ?
#
loop_
_entity_poly.entity_id
_entity_poly.type
_entity_poly.pdbx_seq_one_letter_code
_entity_poly.pdbx_strand_id
1 'polypeptide(L)'
;MASHLFHEFSEDEREDAESIAASHGFDIVEFDICDEDHYPAGGAVGPIRRQVTVTRRSNGKVGIYDAGNGTAWHAGFERDLAAGEFGDSSV
;
A
#
# COMPACT_ATOMS: atom_id res chain seq x y z
N MET A 1 11.61 -10.68 -9.55
CA MET A 1 10.67 -9.88 -8.76
C MET A 1 9.29 -10.16 -9.31
N ALA A 2 8.36 -10.60 -8.47
CA ALA A 2 6.95 -10.59 -8.82
C ALA A 2 6.40 -9.24 -8.36
N SER A 3 5.71 -8.56 -9.25
CA SER A 3 5.00 -7.32 -8.94
C SER A 3 3.52 -7.57 -9.16
N HIS A 4 2.72 -7.35 -8.12
CA HIS A 4 1.28 -7.53 -8.18
C HIS A 4 0.59 -6.18 -8.12
N LEU A 5 -0.43 -6.00 -8.96
CA LEU A 5 -1.30 -4.83 -8.92
C LEU A 5 -2.38 -5.02 -7.86
N PHE A 6 -2.97 -3.93 -7.38
CA PHE A 6 -4.00 -3.96 -6.33
C PHE A 6 -5.14 -4.96 -6.57
N HIS A 7 -5.59 -5.12 -7.82
CA HIS A 7 -6.66 -6.06 -8.16
C HIS A 7 -6.26 -7.54 -8.00
N GLU A 8 -4.96 -7.84 -7.96
CA GLU A 8 -4.39 -9.17 -7.74
C GLU A 8 -4.17 -9.48 -6.26
N PHE A 9 -4.37 -8.51 -5.35
CA PHE A 9 -4.28 -8.72 -3.92
C PHE A 9 -5.47 -9.59 -3.45
N SER A 10 -5.33 -10.17 -2.26
CA SER A 10 -6.41 -10.94 -1.64
C SER A 10 -7.63 -10.05 -1.41
N GLU A 11 -8.83 -10.63 -1.45
CA GLU A 11 -10.09 -9.88 -1.29
C GLU A 11 -10.14 -9.08 0.01
N ASP A 12 -9.89 -9.76 1.14
CA ASP A 12 -9.78 -9.18 2.49
C ASP A 12 -8.82 -7.98 2.54
N GLU A 13 -7.64 -8.13 1.93
CA GLU A 13 -6.63 -7.08 1.91
C GLU A 13 -7.05 -5.85 1.09
N ARG A 14 -7.81 -6.04 0.01
CA ARG A 14 -8.37 -4.93 -0.76
C ARG A 14 -9.49 -4.24 0.01
N GLU A 15 -10.41 -5.01 0.58
CA GLU A 15 -11.54 -4.49 1.37
C GLU A 15 -11.05 -3.66 2.56
N ASP A 16 -9.99 -4.09 3.25
CA ASP A 16 -9.37 -3.32 4.34
C ASP A 16 -8.80 -1.99 3.84
N ALA A 17 -8.07 -2.00 2.72
CA ALA A 17 -7.49 -0.77 2.16
C ALA A 17 -8.58 0.21 1.67
N GLU A 18 -9.64 -0.31 1.07
CA GLU A 18 -10.82 0.45 0.66
C GLU A 18 -11.53 1.09 1.85
N SER A 19 -11.75 0.32 2.92
CA SER A 19 -12.38 0.79 4.16
C SER A 19 -11.55 1.89 4.84
N ILE A 20 -10.22 1.72 4.90
CA ILE A 20 -9.30 2.71 5.45
C ILE A 20 -9.34 4.01 4.62
N ALA A 21 -9.21 3.93 3.29
CA ALA A 21 -9.27 5.11 2.43
C ALA A 21 -10.59 5.86 2.61
N ALA A 22 -11.72 5.14 2.59
CA ALA A 22 -13.05 5.70 2.76
C ALA A 22 -13.26 6.36 4.13
N SER A 23 -12.74 5.76 5.20
CA SER A 23 -12.79 6.34 6.57
C SER A 23 -12.08 7.69 6.66
N HIS A 24 -11.07 7.92 5.82
CA HIS A 24 -10.33 9.18 5.71
C HIS A 24 -10.85 10.11 4.60
N GLY A 25 -11.95 9.75 3.95
CA GLY A 25 -12.63 10.56 2.92
C GLY A 25 -12.01 10.45 1.52
N PHE A 26 -11.19 9.44 1.25
CA PHE A 26 -10.64 9.18 -0.08
C PHE A 26 -11.32 7.99 -0.74
N ASP A 27 -11.35 8.00 -2.08
CA ASP A 27 -11.69 6.80 -2.85
C ASP A 27 -10.40 6.02 -3.15
N ILE A 28 -10.44 4.68 -3.03
CA ILE A 28 -9.27 3.84 -3.33
C ILE A 28 -8.78 4.03 -4.78
N VAL A 29 -9.68 4.41 -5.71
CA VAL A 29 -9.34 4.67 -7.11
C VAL A 29 -8.46 5.91 -7.30
N GLU A 30 -8.35 6.77 -6.29
CA GLU A 30 -7.40 7.88 -6.26
C GLU A 30 -5.95 7.42 -6.04
N PHE A 31 -5.75 6.14 -5.69
CA PHE A 31 -4.44 5.57 -5.45
C PHE A 31 -4.07 4.53 -6.51
N ASP A 32 -2.79 4.53 -6.86
CA ASP A 32 -2.16 3.43 -7.57
C ASP A 32 -1.40 2.57 -6.54
N ILE A 33 -1.84 1.33 -6.37
CA ILE A 33 -1.31 0.42 -5.34
C ILE A 33 -0.74 -0.80 -6.04
N CYS A 34 0.50 -1.13 -5.73
CA CYS A 34 1.17 -2.33 -6.17
C CYS A 34 2.09 -2.86 -5.07
N ASP A 35 2.43 -4.15 -5.14
CA ASP A 35 3.47 -4.72 -4.31
C ASP A 35 4.59 -5.33 -5.12
N GLU A 36 5.77 -5.42 -4.50
CA GLU A 36 6.91 -6.15 -5.04
C GLU A 36 7.51 -7.08 -3.97
N ASP A 37 7.81 -8.31 -4.38
CA ASP A 37 8.61 -9.25 -3.61
C ASP A 37 10.11 -8.91 -3.70
N HIS A 38 10.67 -8.47 -2.58
CA HIS A 38 12.09 -8.30 -2.38
C HIS A 38 12.74 -9.58 -1.87
N TYR A 39 13.55 -10.18 -2.75
CA TYR A 39 14.39 -11.32 -2.44
C TYR A 39 15.73 -10.84 -1.86
N PRO A 40 16.28 -11.53 -0.84
CA PRO A 40 17.61 -11.23 -0.33
C PRO A 40 18.66 -11.34 -1.44
N ALA A 41 19.50 -10.31 -1.56
CA ALA A 41 20.55 -10.25 -2.57
C ALA A 41 21.65 -11.29 -2.32
N GLY A 42 22.28 -11.79 -3.39
CA GLY A 42 23.53 -12.56 -3.31
C GLY A 42 23.39 -14.03 -2.86
N GLY A 43 22.21 -14.64 -2.99
CA GLY A 43 22.01 -16.06 -2.65
C GLY A 43 21.93 -16.34 -1.15
N ALA A 44 21.81 -15.30 -0.33
CA ALA A 44 21.52 -15.45 1.10
C ALA A 44 20.13 -16.05 1.31
N VAL A 45 20.01 -17.06 2.16
CA VAL A 45 18.71 -17.58 2.59
C VAL A 45 18.15 -16.64 3.64
N GLY A 46 17.07 -15.93 3.30
CA GLY A 46 16.37 -15.00 4.17
C GLY A 46 14.90 -14.90 3.80
N PRO A 47 14.05 -14.33 4.67
CA PRO A 47 12.63 -14.17 4.38
C PRO A 47 12.44 -13.26 3.16
N ILE A 48 11.57 -13.66 2.23
CA ILE A 48 11.08 -12.78 1.16
C ILE A 48 10.28 -11.68 1.83
N ARG A 49 10.58 -10.42 1.52
CA ARG A 49 9.83 -9.27 2.03
C ARG A 49 8.95 -8.75 0.92
N ARG A 50 7.65 -8.70 1.17
CA ARG A 50 6.71 -7.99 0.31
C ARG A 50 6.69 -6.53 0.71
N GLN A 51 6.76 -5.62 -0.26
CA GLN A 51 6.64 -4.18 -0.03
C GLN A 51 5.51 -3.62 -0.88
N VAL A 52 4.59 -2.89 -0.26
CA VAL A 52 3.47 -2.23 -0.93
C VAL A 52 3.82 -0.78 -1.17
N THR A 53 3.68 -0.34 -2.41
CA THR A 53 3.82 1.06 -2.83
C THR A 53 2.43 1.62 -3.12
N VAL A 54 2.11 2.73 -2.48
CA VAL A 54 0.86 3.48 -2.65
C VAL A 54 1.17 4.85 -3.21
N THR A 55 0.70 5.15 -4.41
CA THR A 55 0.90 6.44 -5.07
C THR A 55 -0.43 7.16 -5.23
N ARG A 56 -0.58 8.36 -4.65
CA ARG A 56 -1.76 9.18 -4.92
C ARG A 56 -1.68 9.77 -6.33
N ARG A 57 -2.72 9.51 -7.14
CA ARG A 57 -2.76 9.89 -8.57
C ARG A 57 -2.83 11.39 -8.80
N SER A 58 -3.48 12.14 -7.89
CA SER A 58 -3.70 13.58 -8.06
C SER A 58 -2.45 14.43 -7.85
N ASN A 59 -1.55 14.02 -6.96
CA ASN A 59 -0.37 14.81 -6.57
C ASN A 59 0.96 14.03 -6.65
N GLY A 60 0.92 12.74 -7.01
CA GLY A 60 2.09 11.90 -7.16
C GLY A 60 2.81 11.55 -5.85
N LYS A 61 2.20 11.79 -4.68
CA LYS A 61 2.81 11.44 -3.40
C LYS A 61 2.83 9.93 -3.22
N VAL A 62 3.95 9.41 -2.72
CA VAL A 62 4.22 7.97 -2.62
C VAL A 62 4.45 7.59 -1.16
N GLY A 63 3.77 6.56 -0.69
CA GLY A 63 4.04 5.84 0.55
C GLY A 63 4.51 4.42 0.26
N ILE A 64 5.53 3.95 0.98
CA ILE A 64 6.13 2.64 0.79
C ILE A 64 6.12 1.90 2.14
N TYR A 65 5.59 0.69 2.16
CA TYR A 65 5.29 -0.04 3.39
C TYR A 65 5.69 -1.51 3.32
N ASP A 66 6.25 -2.05 4.39
CA ASP A 66 6.50 -3.49 4.50
C ASP A 66 5.19 -4.27 4.73
N ALA A 67 4.98 -5.33 3.94
CA ALA A 67 3.79 -6.20 3.94
C ALA A 67 4.15 -7.67 4.26
N GLY A 68 5.21 -7.89 5.05
CA GLY A 68 5.81 -9.22 5.29
C GLY A 68 4.99 -10.20 6.15
N ASN A 69 3.87 -9.80 6.76
CA ASN A 69 2.88 -10.68 7.38
C ASN A 69 1.55 -9.91 7.50
N GLY A 70 0.47 -10.42 6.89
CA GLY A 70 -0.71 -9.66 6.45
C GLY A 70 -1.25 -8.62 7.44
N THR A 71 -1.45 -7.38 6.96
CA THR A 71 -1.94 -6.14 7.64
C THR A 71 -0.90 -5.08 8.03
N ALA A 72 0.40 -5.35 7.99
CA ALA A 72 1.41 -4.37 8.43
C ALA A 72 1.41 -3.06 7.61
N TRP A 73 1.11 -3.13 6.32
CA TRP A 73 1.13 -1.95 5.46
C TRP A 73 -0.11 -1.07 5.62
N HIS A 74 -1.28 -1.65 5.90
CA HIS A 74 -2.53 -0.91 6.14
C HIS A 74 -2.41 0.06 7.32
N ALA A 75 -1.77 -0.36 8.41
CA ALA A 75 -1.53 0.53 9.56
C ALA A 75 -0.58 1.70 9.22
N GLY A 76 0.39 1.47 8.33
CA GLY A 76 1.25 2.53 7.81
C GLY A 76 0.47 3.50 6.93
N PHE A 77 -0.34 2.95 6.02
CA PHE A 77 -1.19 3.71 5.12
C PHE A 77 -2.22 4.56 5.86
N GLU A 78 -2.95 4.00 6.82
CA GLU A 78 -3.92 4.72 7.66
C GLU A 78 -3.26 5.88 8.41
N ARG A 79 -2.09 5.65 9.01
CA ARG A 79 -1.35 6.70 9.72
C ARG A 79 -0.98 7.85 8.79
N ASP A 80 -0.53 7.56 7.59
CA ASP A 80 -0.10 8.57 6.63
C ASP A 80 -1.31 9.34 6.04
N LEU A 81 -2.46 8.68 5.88
CA LEU A 81 -3.74 9.36 5.60
C LEU A 81 -4.16 10.28 6.75
N ALA A 82 -4.08 9.81 8.00
CA ALA A 82 -4.42 10.58 9.19
C ALA A 82 -3.51 11.80 9.39
N ALA A 83 -2.24 11.68 9.01
CA ALA A 83 -1.27 12.77 9.04
C ALA A 83 -1.44 13.77 7.87
N GLY A 84 -2.27 13.46 6.88
CA GLY A 84 -2.42 14.27 5.67
C GLY A 84 -1.21 14.17 4.73
N GLU A 85 -0.40 13.11 4.86
CA GLU A 85 0.78 12.90 4.00
C GLU A 85 0.36 12.77 2.56
N PHE A 86 -0.79 12.17 2.26
CA PHE A 86 -1.33 12.11 0.91
C PHE A 86 -2.00 13.41 0.45
N GLY A 87 -2.05 14.46 1.28
CA GLY A 87 -2.78 15.70 1.01
C GLY A 87 -4.24 15.63 1.41
N ASP A 88 -5.02 16.66 1.08
CA ASP A 88 -6.43 16.76 1.47
C ASP A 88 -7.35 15.99 0.52
N SER A 89 -8.47 15.48 1.03
CA SER A 89 -9.50 14.76 0.26
C SER A 89 -10.50 15.70 -0.44
N SER A 90 -10.34 17.02 -0.34
CA SER A 90 -11.23 17.98 -0.98
C SER A 90 -11.15 17.87 -2.50
N VAL A 91 -12.09 17.08 -3.02
CA VAL A 91 -12.82 17.34 -4.27
C VAL A 91 -13.47 18.72 -4.23
#